data_AF-A0A8J5L8H4-F1
#
_entry.id   AF-A0A8J5L8H4-F1
#
_cell.length_a   1.000
_cell.length_b   1.000
_cell.length_c   1.000
_cell.angle_alpha   90.00
_cell.angle_beta   90.00
_cell.angle_gamma   90.00
#
_symmetry.space_group_name_H-M   'P 1'
#
loop_
_entity.id
_entity.type
_entity.pdbx_description
1 polymer ?
#
loop_
_entity_poly.entity_id
_entity_poly.type
_entity_poly.pdbx_seq_one_letter_code
_entity_poly.pdbx_strand_id
1 'polypeptide(L)'
;MLQPLLFLLLSQAAVTATGQQQQQWSQEACAPFSCGMFHDISHPFRRTTDPPQCGDRMYELTCDGDKATISIGSTHYLITQLSYKSGTIRLVDPKFASGSCGLPSQSLSPSDLSSSGFDHYQNGWWASFMSCRRRIEAQSLYQLVPCLSNKNNTFVYVVVADKGNSLSYLYPSCHFVSMIPAAEVRRH
;
A
#
# COMPACT_ATOMS: atom_id res chain seq x y z
N MET A 1 -24.67 -57.07 -61.26
CA MET A 1 -24.61 -57.71 -59.93
C MET A 1 -23.14 -57.98 -59.61
N LEU A 2 -22.77 -57.77 -58.33
CA LEU A 2 -21.51 -58.09 -57.63
C LEU A 2 -20.28 -57.13 -57.67
N GLN A 3 -19.91 -56.72 -56.44
CA GLN A 3 -18.72 -56.06 -55.86
C GLN A 3 -17.38 -56.82 -56.12
N PRO A 4 -16.17 -56.20 -55.97
CA PRO A 4 -15.54 -55.83 -54.67
C PRO A 4 -14.81 -54.46 -54.66
N LEU A 5 -14.93 -53.63 -53.62
CA LEU A 5 -14.10 -53.59 -52.40
C LEU A 5 -12.59 -53.33 -52.62
N LEU A 6 -12.17 -52.07 -52.44
CA LEU A 6 -10.89 -51.76 -51.80
C LEU A 6 -11.10 -50.59 -50.81
N PHE A 7 -11.01 -50.91 -49.52
CA PHE A 7 -11.10 -50.00 -48.39
C PHE A 7 -9.84 -49.12 -48.29
N LEU A 8 -10.00 -47.81 -48.37
CA LEU A 8 -9.03 -46.85 -47.83
C LEU A 8 -9.54 -46.40 -46.45
N LEU A 9 -9.07 -47.08 -45.41
CA LEU A 9 -9.25 -46.65 -44.02
C LEU A 9 -8.34 -45.44 -43.77
N LEU A 10 -8.87 -44.23 -43.95
CA LEU A 10 -8.28 -43.03 -43.37
C LEU A 10 -8.70 -42.98 -41.90
N SER A 11 -7.78 -43.34 -41.01
CA SER A 11 -7.90 -43.08 -39.58
C SER A 11 -7.93 -41.57 -39.36
N GLN A 12 -9.12 -41.01 -39.18
CA GLN A 12 -9.23 -39.68 -38.61
C GLN A 12 -8.94 -39.82 -37.12
N ALA A 13 -7.71 -39.46 -36.73
CA ALA A 13 -7.45 -39.09 -35.35
C ALA A 13 -8.37 -37.91 -35.04
N ALA A 14 -9.40 -38.15 -34.23
CA ALA A 14 -10.14 -37.08 -33.61
C ALA A 14 -9.15 -36.32 -32.73
N VAL A 15 -8.62 -35.22 -33.25
CA VAL A 15 -7.96 -34.20 -32.45
C VAL A 15 -9.07 -33.68 -31.55
N THR A 16 -9.13 -34.23 -30.34
CA THR A 16 -9.83 -33.55 -29.27
C THR A 16 -9.04 -32.28 -29.06
N ALA A 17 -9.54 -31.19 -29.64
CA ALA A 17 -9.16 -29.87 -29.20
C ALA A 17 -9.49 -29.87 -27.71
N THR A 18 -8.48 -30.02 -26.87
CA THR A 18 -8.54 -29.56 -25.49
C THR A 18 -8.77 -28.07 -25.64
N GLY A 19 -10.06 -27.69 -25.66
CA GLY A 19 -10.45 -26.30 -25.53
C GLY A 19 -9.70 -25.80 -24.31
N GLN A 20 -8.78 -24.86 -24.52
CA GLN A 20 -8.29 -24.05 -23.43
C GLN A 20 -9.55 -23.44 -22.81
N GLN A 21 -9.98 -24.00 -21.69
CA GLN A 21 -10.92 -23.33 -20.80
C GLN A 21 -10.18 -22.09 -20.30
N GLN A 22 -10.18 -21.03 -21.12
CA GLN A 22 -10.15 -19.69 -20.57
C GLN A 22 -11.40 -19.62 -19.69
N GLN A 23 -11.19 -19.81 -18.38
CA GLN A 23 -12.24 -19.69 -17.38
C GLN A 23 -12.76 -18.25 -17.48
N GLN A 24 -13.85 -18.08 -18.23
CA GLN A 24 -14.58 -16.84 -18.25
C GLN A 24 -15.35 -16.78 -16.94
N TRP A 25 -14.71 -16.25 -15.90
CA TRP A 25 -15.35 -16.01 -14.61
C TRP A 25 -16.55 -15.08 -14.85
N SER A 26 -17.74 -15.47 -14.37
CA SER A 26 -18.92 -14.62 -14.49
C SER A 26 -18.66 -13.27 -13.81
N GLN A 27 -19.24 -12.18 -14.33
CA GLN A 27 -19.16 -10.86 -13.69
C GLN A 27 -19.61 -10.88 -12.22
N GLU A 28 -20.43 -11.86 -11.83
CA GLU A 28 -20.85 -12.11 -10.44
C GLU A 28 -19.69 -12.52 -9.52
N ALA A 29 -18.68 -13.21 -10.03
CA ALA A 29 -17.62 -13.78 -9.19
C ALA A 29 -16.76 -12.70 -8.51
N CYS A 30 -16.60 -11.53 -9.13
CA CYS A 30 -15.84 -10.40 -8.62
C CYS A 30 -16.69 -9.12 -8.60
N ALA A 31 -17.94 -9.23 -8.14
CA ALA A 31 -18.84 -8.10 -8.01
C ALA A 31 -18.24 -7.03 -7.05
N PRO A 32 -18.49 -5.73 -7.31
CA PRO A 32 -18.09 -4.68 -6.39
C PRO A 32 -18.66 -4.90 -4.99
N PHE A 33 -17.92 -4.46 -3.97
CA PHE A 33 -18.27 -4.65 -2.56
C PHE A 33 -18.19 -3.36 -1.76
N SER A 34 -18.73 -3.38 -0.55
CA SER A 34 -18.56 -2.30 0.43
C SER A 34 -17.61 -2.74 1.54
N CYS A 35 -16.81 -1.81 2.06
CA CYS A 35 -15.86 -2.03 3.14
C CYS A 35 -15.73 -0.75 3.98
N GLY A 36 -16.12 -0.81 5.25
CA GLY A 36 -16.24 0.38 6.08
C GLY A 36 -17.22 1.38 5.44
N MET A 37 -16.80 2.65 5.40
CA MET A 37 -17.54 3.74 4.75
C MET A 37 -17.42 3.78 3.22
N PHE A 38 -16.67 2.87 2.59
CA PHE A 38 -16.46 2.86 1.15
C PHE A 38 -17.41 1.87 0.47
N HIS A 39 -17.99 2.31 -0.64
CA HIS A 39 -18.92 1.54 -1.47
C HIS A 39 -18.34 1.34 -2.87
N ASP A 40 -18.94 0.41 -3.63
CA ASP A 40 -18.58 0.11 -5.01
C ASP A 40 -17.07 -0.17 -5.22
N ILE A 41 -16.43 -0.75 -4.20
CA ILE A 41 -15.03 -1.15 -4.25
C ILE A 41 -14.91 -2.33 -5.21
N SER A 42 -14.07 -2.17 -6.22
CA SER A 42 -13.74 -3.18 -7.23
C SER A 42 -12.22 -3.27 -7.41
N HIS A 43 -11.78 -4.04 -8.41
CA HIS A 43 -10.36 -4.21 -8.76
C HIS A 43 -9.62 -2.85 -8.76
N PRO A 44 -8.41 -2.74 -8.16
CA PRO A 44 -7.54 -3.82 -7.70
C PRO A 44 -7.83 -4.37 -6.31
N PHE A 45 -8.71 -3.72 -5.54
CA PHE A 45 -8.97 -4.11 -4.16
C PHE A 45 -9.76 -5.43 -4.08
N ARG A 46 -9.54 -6.17 -2.99
CA ARG A 46 -10.24 -7.42 -2.68
C ARG A 46 -10.50 -7.55 -1.19
N ARG A 47 -11.40 -8.45 -0.82
CA ARG A 47 -11.58 -8.96 0.54
C ARG A 47 -10.74 -10.22 0.74
N THR A 48 -10.43 -10.52 2.00
CA THR A 48 -9.78 -11.78 2.39
C THR A 48 -10.59 -13.02 1.99
N THR A 49 -11.91 -12.88 1.90
CA THR A 49 -12.83 -13.96 1.49
C THR A 49 -13.03 -14.08 -0.02
N ASP A 50 -12.50 -13.14 -0.81
CA ASP A 50 -12.72 -13.17 -2.25
C ASP A 50 -11.94 -14.32 -2.91
N PRO A 51 -12.45 -14.90 -4.02
CA PRO A 51 -11.71 -15.89 -4.78
C PRO A 51 -10.32 -15.39 -5.25
N PRO A 52 -9.35 -16.28 -5.53
CA PRO A 52 -7.99 -15.88 -5.92
C PRO A 52 -7.94 -14.96 -7.15
N GLN A 53 -8.86 -15.12 -8.10
CA GLN A 53 -8.94 -14.34 -9.33
C GLN A 53 -9.48 -12.91 -9.14
N CYS A 54 -10.05 -12.59 -7.98
CA CYS A 54 -10.65 -11.28 -7.72
C CYS A 54 -9.67 -10.36 -7.00
N GLY A 55 -9.39 -9.22 -7.64
CA GLY A 55 -8.44 -8.23 -7.14
C GLY A 55 -7.02 -8.76 -6.97
N ASP A 56 -6.18 -7.95 -6.36
CA ASP A 56 -4.77 -8.22 -6.12
C ASP A 56 -4.53 -8.44 -4.61
N ARG A 57 -3.74 -9.46 -4.27
CA ARG A 57 -3.39 -9.81 -2.89
C ARG A 57 -2.68 -8.68 -2.15
N MET A 58 -1.97 -7.81 -2.86
CA MET A 58 -1.31 -6.64 -2.28
C MET A 58 -2.31 -5.55 -1.86
N TYR A 59 -3.53 -5.60 -2.39
CA TYR A 59 -4.60 -4.63 -2.15
C TYR A 59 -5.78 -5.27 -1.38
N GLU A 60 -5.47 -6.22 -0.51
CA GLU A 60 -6.47 -6.84 0.36
C GLU A 60 -6.92 -5.90 1.47
N LEU A 61 -8.23 -5.70 1.56
CA LEU A 61 -8.88 -4.85 2.54
C LEU A 61 -9.49 -5.69 3.67
N THR A 62 -9.33 -5.22 4.90
CA THR A 62 -10.07 -5.69 6.08
C THR A 62 -11.07 -4.62 6.50
N CYS A 63 -12.29 -5.05 6.83
CA CYS A 63 -13.40 -4.17 7.16
C CYS A 63 -13.90 -4.47 8.57
N ASP A 64 -14.03 -3.45 9.41
CA ASP A 64 -14.61 -3.57 10.76
C ASP A 64 -15.51 -2.35 11.02
N GLY A 65 -16.82 -2.58 11.05
CA GLY A 65 -17.82 -1.52 11.15
C GLY A 65 -17.69 -0.51 10.02
N ASP A 66 -17.39 0.74 10.37
CA ASP A 66 -17.18 1.88 9.46
C ASP A 66 -15.74 2.01 8.95
N LYS A 67 -14.82 1.17 9.45
CA LYS A 67 -13.39 1.25 9.12
C LYS A 67 -13.02 0.26 8.02
N ALA A 68 -12.19 0.75 7.10
CA ALA A 68 -11.47 -0.07 6.14
C ALA A 68 -9.97 0.08 6.39
N THR A 69 -9.24 -1.03 6.40
CA THR A 69 -7.79 -1.05 6.61
C THR A 69 -7.09 -1.86 5.54
N ILE A 70 -5.84 -1.49 5.26
CA ILE A 70 -4.94 -2.23 4.38
C ILE A 70 -3.62 -2.51 5.10
N SER A 71 -3.03 -3.66 4.84
CA SER A 71 -1.76 -4.06 5.45
C SER A 71 -0.58 -3.58 4.61
N ILE A 72 0.37 -2.90 5.23
CA ILE A 72 1.70 -2.64 4.65
C ILE A 72 2.71 -3.11 5.69
N GLY A 73 3.59 -4.03 5.32
CA GLY A 73 4.48 -4.71 6.28
C GLY A 73 3.67 -5.35 7.43
N SER A 74 3.96 -4.95 8.66
CA SER A 74 3.33 -5.49 9.88
C SER A 74 2.15 -4.66 10.41
N THR A 75 1.82 -3.55 9.75
CA THR A 75 0.88 -2.54 10.26
C THR A 75 -0.38 -2.49 9.39
N HIS A 76 -1.54 -2.42 10.05
CA HIS A 76 -2.83 -2.16 9.43
C HIS A 76 -3.10 -0.65 9.40
N TYR A 77 -3.04 -0.04 8.23
CA TYR A 77 -3.26 1.39 8.03
C TYR A 77 -4.74 1.65 7.77
N LEU A 78 -5.28 2.70 8.41
CA LEU A 78 -6.66 3.13 8.19
C LEU A 78 -6.76 3.83 6.84
N ILE A 79 -7.72 3.42 6.02
CA ILE A 79 -8.05 4.07 4.76
C ILE A 79 -8.99 5.24 5.07
N THR A 80 -8.55 6.45 4.72
CA THR A 80 -9.33 7.68 4.93
C THR A 80 -9.88 8.26 3.64
N GLN A 81 -9.28 7.90 2.50
CA GLN A 81 -9.77 8.29 1.20
C GLN A 81 -9.42 7.21 0.18
N LEU A 82 -10.36 6.93 -0.71
CA LEU A 82 -10.20 6.05 -1.85
C LEU A 82 -10.86 6.73 -3.05
N SER A 83 -10.13 6.90 -4.13
CA SER A 83 -10.62 7.59 -5.33
C SER A 83 -10.15 6.87 -6.59
N TYR A 84 -11.09 6.20 -7.26
CA TYR A 84 -10.84 5.59 -8.57
C TYR A 84 -10.55 6.65 -9.65
N LYS A 85 -11.19 7.83 -9.57
CA LYS A 85 -11.00 8.91 -10.53
C LYS A 85 -9.55 9.41 -10.58
N SER A 86 -8.92 9.55 -9.42
CA SER A 86 -7.53 10.00 -9.30
C SER A 86 -6.54 8.84 -9.16
N GLY A 87 -7.02 7.60 -9.04
CA GLY A 87 -6.19 6.43 -8.74
C GLY A 87 -5.42 6.58 -7.43
N THR A 88 -6.01 7.23 -6.41
CA THR A 88 -5.34 7.50 -5.14
C THR A 88 -6.03 6.82 -3.96
N ILE A 89 -5.20 6.37 -3.03
CA ILE A 89 -5.59 5.96 -1.69
C ILE A 89 -4.94 6.93 -0.69
N ARG A 90 -5.54 7.12 0.49
CA ARG A 90 -4.93 7.86 1.59
C ARG A 90 -5.01 7.04 2.85
N LEU A 91 -3.85 6.87 3.45
CA LEU A 91 -3.63 5.99 4.59
C LEU A 91 -3.24 6.82 5.81
N VAL A 92 -3.69 6.39 6.98
CA VAL A 92 -3.27 6.96 8.27
C VAL A 92 -2.73 5.83 9.13
N ASP A 93 -1.54 6.04 9.69
CA ASP A 93 -0.95 5.14 10.68
C ASP A 93 -1.89 5.05 11.90
N PRO A 94 -2.18 3.84 12.42
CA PRO A 94 -3.12 3.68 13.52
C PRO A 94 -2.72 4.44 14.80
N LYS A 95 -1.42 4.68 15.04
CA LYS A 95 -0.97 5.52 16.17
C LYS A 95 -1.31 7.00 15.98
N PHE A 96 -1.39 7.47 14.75
CA PHE A 96 -1.74 8.86 14.46
C PHE A 96 -3.25 9.06 14.35
N ALA A 97 -4.00 8.03 13.97
CA ALA A 97 -5.46 8.07 13.89
C ALA A 97 -6.13 8.42 15.22
N SER A 98 -5.52 8.07 16.35
CA SER A 98 -6.01 8.40 17.70
C SER A 98 -5.65 9.82 18.16
N GLY A 99 -4.94 10.61 17.35
CA GLY A 99 -4.42 11.92 17.73
C GLY A 99 -3.28 11.87 18.76
N SER A 100 -2.73 10.68 19.02
CA SER A 100 -1.64 10.51 19.97
C SER A 100 -0.32 11.02 19.38
N CYS A 101 0.48 11.67 20.20
CA CYS A 101 1.86 11.96 19.82
C CYS A 101 2.71 10.71 19.96
N GLY A 102 3.38 10.33 18.88
CA GLY A 102 4.19 9.12 18.84
C GLY A 102 5.12 9.07 17.65
N LEU A 103 5.95 8.03 17.63
CA LEU A 103 6.58 7.55 16.41
C LEU A 103 5.56 6.70 15.63
N PRO A 104 5.72 6.56 14.30
CA PRO A 104 4.87 5.67 13.51
C PRO A 104 4.90 4.24 14.05
N SER A 105 3.92 3.43 13.65
CA SER A 105 3.77 2.05 14.08
C SER A 105 4.95 1.19 13.65
N GLN A 106 5.48 1.47 12.46
CA GLN A 106 6.73 0.91 11.94
C GLN A 106 7.47 1.97 11.13
N SER A 107 8.78 1.80 10.97
CA SER A 107 9.51 2.53 9.93
C SER A 107 9.26 1.87 8.58
N LEU A 108 8.99 2.67 7.55
CA LEU A 108 8.87 2.21 6.18
C LEU A 108 10.06 2.71 5.36
N SER A 109 10.52 1.91 4.42
CA SER A 109 11.50 2.27 3.40
C SER A 109 10.88 2.25 2.00
N PRO A 110 11.51 2.89 1.00
CA PRO A 110 11.06 2.77 -0.39
C PRO A 110 10.91 1.31 -0.85
N SER A 111 11.82 0.43 -0.40
CA SER A 111 11.74 -1.01 -0.66
C SER A 111 10.52 -1.66 -0.01
N ASP A 112 10.16 -1.30 1.23
CA ASP A 112 8.98 -1.86 1.90
C ASP A 112 7.69 -1.49 1.16
N LEU A 113 7.61 -0.25 0.65
CA LEU A 113 6.49 0.18 -0.18
C LEU A 113 6.46 -0.56 -1.50
N SER A 114 7.61 -0.76 -2.13
CA SER A 114 7.70 -1.47 -3.39
C SER A 114 7.26 -2.91 -3.27
N SER A 115 7.78 -3.60 -2.25
CA SER A 115 7.37 -4.95 -1.91
C SER A 115 5.90 -5.04 -1.51
N SER A 116 5.26 -3.92 -1.14
CA SER A 116 3.84 -3.85 -0.78
C SER A 116 2.93 -3.37 -1.93
N GLY A 117 3.47 -3.14 -3.15
CA GLY A 117 2.69 -2.65 -4.30
C GLY A 117 2.42 -1.14 -4.28
N PHE A 118 3.06 -0.40 -3.39
CA PHE A 118 2.85 1.03 -3.13
C PHE A 118 3.93 1.92 -3.76
N ASP A 119 4.43 1.56 -4.94
CA ASP A 119 5.54 2.22 -5.64
C ASP A 119 5.34 3.73 -5.84
N HIS A 120 4.10 4.16 -6.01
CA HIS A 120 3.73 5.56 -6.21
C HIS A 120 4.11 6.47 -5.03
N TYR A 121 4.25 5.94 -3.82
CA TYR A 121 4.69 6.72 -2.67
C TYR A 121 6.22 6.81 -2.52
N GLN A 122 7.00 6.02 -3.26
CA GLN A 122 8.46 5.99 -3.11
C GLN A 122 9.10 7.36 -3.40
N ASN A 123 8.67 7.99 -4.49
CA ASN A 123 9.20 9.28 -4.97
C ASN A 123 8.39 10.48 -4.46
N GLY A 124 7.64 10.30 -3.38
CA GLY A 124 6.81 11.34 -2.80
C GLY A 124 7.46 12.07 -1.63
N TRP A 125 6.60 12.69 -0.83
CA TRP A 125 6.99 13.31 0.42
C TRP A 125 7.21 12.24 1.49
N TRP A 126 8.21 12.47 2.33
CA TRP A 126 8.53 11.59 3.45
C TRP A 126 8.62 12.41 4.73
N ALA A 127 8.15 11.82 5.83
CA ALA A 127 8.38 12.28 7.17
C ALA A 127 9.50 11.44 7.80
N SER A 128 10.65 12.05 8.06
CA SER A 128 11.83 11.41 8.65
C SER A 128 12.07 11.96 10.05
N PHE A 129 12.03 11.05 11.03
CA PHE A 129 12.25 11.33 12.44
C PHE A 129 13.71 11.07 12.79
N MET A 130 14.28 11.98 13.56
CA MET A 130 15.63 11.87 14.09
C MET A 130 15.69 12.35 15.53
N SER A 131 16.67 11.86 16.26
CA SER A 131 16.90 12.22 17.66
C SER A 131 18.30 12.76 17.86
N CYS A 132 18.37 13.87 18.58
CA CYS A 132 19.56 14.70 18.74
C CYS A 132 19.86 14.88 20.23
N ARG A 133 21.15 14.94 20.59
CA ARG A 133 21.58 15.26 21.96
C ARG A 133 21.67 16.77 22.24
N ARG A 134 21.60 17.57 21.18
CA ARG A 134 21.64 19.03 21.23
C ARG A 134 20.49 19.57 20.40
N ARG A 135 19.97 20.74 20.77
CA ARG A 135 18.97 21.44 19.97
C ARG A 135 19.60 21.86 18.64
N ILE A 136 18.84 21.71 17.57
CA ILE A 136 19.15 22.32 16.28
C ILE A 136 18.72 23.78 16.38
N GLU A 137 19.68 24.70 16.26
CA GLU A 137 19.42 26.14 16.26
C GLU A 137 19.14 26.62 14.84
N ALA A 138 18.08 27.43 14.69
CA ALA A 138 17.79 28.23 13.50
C ALA A 138 17.70 27.48 12.15
N GLN A 139 16.92 26.39 12.07
CA GLN A 139 16.61 25.74 10.79
C GLN A 139 15.12 25.37 10.67
N SER A 140 14.40 26.04 9.76
CA SER A 140 12.95 25.84 9.55
C SER A 140 12.57 24.47 9.01
N LEU A 141 13.55 23.69 8.50
CA LEU A 141 13.34 22.36 7.95
C LEU A 141 13.07 21.32 9.04
N TYR A 142 13.68 21.48 10.21
CA TYR A 142 13.64 20.51 11.30
C TYR A 142 12.60 20.93 12.32
N GLN A 143 11.46 20.26 12.32
CA GLN A 143 10.35 20.58 13.23
C GLN A 143 10.52 19.79 14.52
N LEU A 144 10.66 20.48 15.65
CA LEU A 144 10.76 19.84 16.96
C LEU A 144 9.44 19.11 17.26
N VAL A 145 9.52 17.86 17.72
CA VAL A 145 8.40 17.06 18.21
C VAL A 145 8.44 17.09 19.75
N PRO A 146 7.71 17.99 20.41
CA PRO A 146 7.96 18.29 21.84
C PRO A 146 7.60 17.12 22.75
N CYS A 147 6.54 16.39 22.42
CA CYS A 147 6.03 15.24 23.16
C CYS A 147 6.91 13.98 23.07
N LEU A 148 7.82 13.90 22.08
CA LEU A 148 8.85 12.87 22.03
C LEU A 148 10.20 13.36 22.58
N SER A 149 10.32 14.66 22.85
CA SER A 149 11.50 15.27 23.43
C SER A 149 11.41 15.26 24.95
N ASN A 150 12.55 15.16 25.64
CA ASN A 150 12.57 15.10 27.10
C ASN A 150 13.62 16.07 27.70
N LYS A 151 13.56 16.24 29.02
CA LYS A 151 14.47 17.14 29.76
C LYS A 151 15.91 16.62 29.86
N ASN A 152 16.18 15.36 29.52
CA ASN A 152 17.50 14.73 29.53
C ASN A 152 18.27 14.98 28.22
N ASN A 153 18.15 16.17 27.64
CA ASN A 153 18.80 16.56 26.38
C ASN A 153 18.50 15.64 25.19
N THR A 154 17.32 15.02 25.15
CA THR A 154 16.85 14.30 23.96
C THR A 154 15.86 15.17 23.21
N PHE A 155 16.21 15.53 21.98
CA PHE A 155 15.39 16.38 21.10
C PHE A 155 15.03 15.57 19.86
N VAL A 156 13.74 15.31 19.68
CA VAL A 156 13.23 14.59 18.51
C VAL A 156 12.73 15.61 17.50
N TYR A 157 13.17 15.46 16.26
CA TYR A 157 12.79 16.31 15.14
C TYR A 157 12.15 15.46 14.05
N VAL A 158 11.23 16.06 13.31
CA VAL A 158 10.71 15.51 12.06
C VAL A 158 11.03 16.46 10.91
N VAL A 159 11.47 15.90 9.80
CA VAL A 159 11.61 16.58 8.52
C VAL A 159 10.55 16.03 7.59
N VAL A 160 9.72 16.91 7.04
CA VAL A 160 8.72 16.56 6.02
C VAL A 160 9.11 17.24 4.72
N ALA A 161 9.58 16.46 3.75
CA ALA A 161 10.13 16.98 2.51
C ALA A 161 9.94 16.00 1.34
N ASP A 162 9.95 16.53 0.12
CA ASP A 162 10.07 15.73 -1.09
C ASP A 162 11.38 14.92 -1.04
N LYS A 163 11.28 13.61 -1.23
CA LYS A 163 12.39 12.65 -1.06
C LYS A 163 13.08 12.75 0.31
N GLY A 164 12.31 13.10 1.34
CA GLY A 164 12.75 13.24 2.74
C GLY A 164 13.36 11.98 3.36
N ASN A 165 13.31 10.84 2.67
CA ASN A 165 13.96 9.57 3.01
C ASN A 165 15.48 9.56 2.72
N SER A 166 16.02 10.58 2.03
CA SER A 166 17.46 10.69 1.77
C SER A 166 18.25 11.02 3.05
N LEU A 167 19.42 10.41 3.20
CA LEU A 167 20.38 10.71 4.29
C LEU A 167 20.81 12.17 4.33
N SER A 168 20.70 12.91 3.22
CA SER A 168 20.97 14.35 3.17
C SER A 168 20.08 15.18 4.11
N TYR A 169 18.92 14.65 4.50
CA TYR A 169 18.00 15.29 5.44
C TYR A 169 18.32 14.97 6.90
N LEU A 170 19.28 14.08 7.19
CA LEU A 170 19.69 13.79 8.56
C LEU A 170 20.63 14.90 9.05
N TYR A 171 20.24 15.58 10.13
CA TYR A 171 21.07 16.63 10.71
C TYR A 171 22.38 16.04 11.28
N PRO A 172 23.55 16.67 11.02
CA PRO A 172 24.82 16.22 11.59
C PRO A 172 24.73 16.12 13.12
N SER A 173 25.19 15.03 13.72
CA SER A 173 25.10 14.69 15.17
C SER A 173 23.75 14.16 15.67
N CYS A 174 22.74 14.07 14.82
CA CYS A 174 21.50 13.36 15.13
C CYS A 174 21.55 11.93 14.61
N HIS A 175 20.84 11.02 15.26
CA HIS A 175 20.65 9.65 14.77
C HIS A 175 19.26 9.51 14.17
N PHE A 176 19.16 8.72 13.11
CA PHE A 176 17.90 8.32 12.50
C PHE A 176 17.06 7.52 13.50
N VAL A 177 15.74 7.75 13.50
CA VAL A 177 14.80 7.05 14.37
C VAL A 177 13.81 6.23 13.56
N SER A 178 13.11 6.87 12.62
CA SER A 178 12.08 6.23 11.80
C SER A 178 11.72 7.12 10.61
N MET A 179 11.14 6.57 9.57
CA MET A 179 10.53 7.35 8.50
C MET A 179 9.28 6.68 7.95
N ILE A 180 8.39 7.48 7.39
CA ILE A 180 7.20 7.03 6.67
C ILE A 180 6.91 7.95 5.48
N PRO A 181 6.19 7.48 4.45
CA PRO A 181 5.63 8.37 3.44
C PRO A 181 4.66 9.36 4.09
N ALA A 182 4.62 10.56 3.54
CA ALA A 182 3.73 11.63 3.95
C ALA A 182 2.89 12.10 2.76
N ALA A 183 1.68 12.60 3.04
CA ALA A 183 0.92 13.33 2.05
C ALA A 183 1.65 14.63 1.67
N GLU A 184 1.52 15.08 0.42
CA GLU A 184 2.07 16.36 -0.02
C GLU A 184 1.59 17.49 0.90
N VAL A 185 2.54 18.17 1.53
CA VAL A 185 2.27 19.33 2.38
C VAL A 185 2.35 20.57 1.49
N ARG A 186 1.22 20.97 0.91
CA ARG A 186 1.13 22.28 0.26
C ARG A 186 1.33 23.35 1.34
N ARG A 187 2.45 24.07 1.29
CA ARG A 187 2.61 25.27 2.11
C ARG A 187 1.65 26.33 1.55
N HIS A 188 0.68 26.74 2.36
CA HIS A 188 -0.13 27.94 2.12
C HIS A 188 0.67 29.18 2.47
#